data_AF-A0A822EUQ0-F1
#
_entry.id   AF-A0A822EUQ0-F1
#
_cell.length_a   1.000
_cell.length_b   1.000
_cell.length_c   1.000
_cell.angle_alpha   90.00
_cell.angle_beta   90.00
_cell.angle_gamma   90.00
#
_symmetry.space_group_name_H-M   'P 1'
#
loop_
_entity.id
_entity.type
_entity.pdbx_description
1 polymer ?
#
loop_
_entity_poly.entity_id
_entity_poly.type
_entity_poly.pdbx_seq_one_letter_code
_entity_poly.pdbx_strand_id
1 'polypeptide(L)'
;MVITGTWYRVGAFSSKTDRLNTFQIVLATDSDRSFVFLLYHDLQWAGPGYTTEPYAQAGFNAGDGIAFEMLPYSRTKDIVRLVNESNVNVPGLFVFRVDTDEIDAGGCSSNVSVVTLRPRISSQLGSTALNIQGPCFSNSTILKCRFGSLEEIVDGIVVDTFRAICLTPLAPVHGPVLVSLSIDNGVSYMPVSVFTYAQMQFGSDDVIIGTDNRDNVLNALQYINLTWRFPESSRDTFPNGTTIEIELVEVSLSNGSQLQQKNSPMILARGLTPGVTSSRLLLPESITFITACFIRVVARFEAKAYAGLNTGILTVRSQESFASESCVEWSRQQPEPSTWNGGILPCPMTRTQAVAAGRCCYESDGQCYRNNPNSNNCWLHQARPGHNENSAVECYVSKSSNIHGAGTECCYDFEGQLITRGTGAGTDDRYRPAVLPVQHFFEDTLPYLQCCMISTNVEMCNTYMYYRPPRRGSNTMGQSGGTWGDPHFITLDGTSYTFNGYGEYTYLAISTL
;
A
#
# COMPACT_ATOMS: atom_id res chain seq x y z
N MET A 1 20.87 -0.64 5.31
CA MET A 1 22.28 -0.73 5.73
C MET A 1 23.17 -0.41 4.55
N VAL A 2 24.23 0.37 4.76
CA VAL A 2 25.25 0.66 3.75
C VAL A 2 26.62 0.45 4.37
N ILE A 3 27.48 -0.33 3.70
CA ILE A 3 28.87 -0.58 4.09
C ILE A 3 29.76 -0.11 2.94
N THR A 4 30.75 0.71 3.25
CA THR A 4 31.68 1.24 2.25
C THR A 4 33.11 0.90 2.61
N GLY A 5 33.82 0.25 1.70
CA GLY A 5 35.26 0.05 1.75
C GLY A 5 35.94 1.00 0.77
N THR A 6 36.91 1.78 1.24
CA THR A 6 37.65 2.73 0.40
C THR A 6 39.14 2.45 0.47
N TRP A 7 39.76 2.28 -0.69
CA TRP A 7 41.21 2.28 -0.85
C TRP A 7 41.57 3.62 -1.49
N TYR A 8 42.11 4.52 -0.68
CA TYR A 8 42.50 5.85 -1.13
C TYR A 8 44.02 5.93 -1.28
N ARG A 9 44.49 6.21 -2.51
CA ARG A 9 45.91 6.39 -2.81
C ARG A 9 46.79 5.24 -2.29
N VAL A 10 46.37 4.01 -2.54
CA VAL A 10 47.06 2.81 -2.04
C VAL A 10 48.18 2.43 -3.01
N GLY A 11 49.40 2.35 -2.47
CA GLY A 11 50.59 1.88 -3.16
C GLY A 11 50.69 0.36 -3.22
N ALA A 12 51.58 -0.15 -4.05
CA ALA A 12 51.81 -1.58 -4.18
C ALA A 12 52.61 -2.16 -3.00
N PHE A 13 52.70 -3.50 -2.92
CA PHE A 13 53.41 -4.21 -1.85
C PHE A 13 54.87 -3.72 -1.69
N SER A 14 55.41 -3.84 -0.46
CA SER A 14 56.72 -3.30 -0.06
C SER A 14 56.81 -1.76 -0.08
N SER A 15 55.70 -1.09 0.30
CA SER A 15 55.62 0.36 0.47
C SER A 15 56.00 1.17 -0.78
N LYS A 16 55.70 0.64 -1.97
CA LYS A 16 55.90 1.37 -3.23
C LYS A 16 54.88 2.48 -3.38
N THR A 17 55.32 3.72 -3.51
CA THR A 17 54.46 4.91 -3.59
C THR A 17 54.58 5.68 -4.91
N ASP A 18 55.33 5.17 -5.87
CA ASP A 18 55.55 5.75 -7.20
C ASP A 18 54.32 5.64 -8.11
N ARG A 19 53.42 4.70 -7.81
CA ARG A 19 52.11 4.53 -8.42
C ARG A 19 51.07 4.21 -7.37
N LEU A 20 49.89 4.80 -7.48
CA LEU A 20 48.84 4.69 -6.47
C LEU A 20 47.50 4.34 -7.13
N ASN A 21 46.68 3.56 -6.43
CA ASN A 21 45.32 3.23 -6.86
C ASN A 21 44.30 3.87 -5.90
N THR A 22 43.17 4.30 -6.45
CA THR A 22 42.01 4.77 -5.69
C THR A 22 40.73 4.11 -6.21
N PHE A 23 40.07 3.34 -5.35
CA PHE A 23 38.83 2.65 -5.67
C PHE A 23 37.98 2.39 -4.41
N GLN A 24 36.69 2.12 -4.61
CA GLN A 24 35.74 1.87 -3.54
C GLN A 24 34.85 0.66 -3.85
N ILE A 25 34.39 0.00 -2.79
CA ILE A 25 33.28 -0.94 -2.83
C ILE A 25 32.16 -0.41 -1.92
N VAL A 26 30.92 -0.49 -2.36
CA VAL A 26 29.75 -0.21 -1.53
C VAL A 26 28.84 -1.43 -1.55
N LEU A 27 28.43 -1.88 -0.38
CA LEU A 27 27.36 -2.85 -0.20
C LEU A 27 26.16 -2.08 0.36
N ALA A 28 25.04 -2.08 -0.36
CA ALA A 28 23.83 -1.42 0.10
C ALA A 28 22.68 -2.42 0.15
N THR A 29 21.94 -2.45 1.25
CA THR A 29 20.74 -3.25 1.37
C THR A 29 19.63 -2.52 2.14
N ASP A 30 18.39 -2.73 1.73
CA ASP A 30 17.19 -2.23 2.40
C ASP A 30 16.36 -3.35 3.04
N SER A 31 16.95 -4.53 3.28
CA SER A 31 16.33 -5.80 3.73
C SER A 31 15.49 -6.56 2.71
N ASP A 32 15.09 -5.91 1.60
CA ASP A 32 14.47 -6.57 0.44
C ASP A 32 15.51 -6.79 -0.67
N ARG A 33 16.36 -5.77 -0.91
CA ARG A 33 17.35 -5.78 -1.99
C ARG A 33 18.75 -5.61 -1.46
N SER A 34 19.71 -6.15 -2.21
CA SER A 34 21.13 -6.04 -1.90
C SER A 34 21.88 -5.69 -3.17
N PHE A 35 22.76 -4.71 -3.08
CA PHE A 35 23.53 -4.20 -4.21
C PHE A 35 25.02 -4.15 -3.88
N VAL A 36 25.84 -4.47 -4.87
CA VAL A 36 27.29 -4.27 -4.86
C VAL A 36 27.61 -3.15 -5.85
N PHE A 37 28.31 -2.12 -5.39
CA PHE A 37 28.86 -1.06 -6.23
C PHE A 37 30.39 -1.18 -6.20
N LEU A 38 31.02 -1.15 -7.37
CA LEU A 38 32.47 -1.09 -7.53
C LEU A 38 32.81 0.21 -8.24
N LEU A 39 33.60 1.07 -7.59
CA LEU A 39 33.98 2.39 -8.12
C LEU A 39 35.49 2.45 -8.31
N TYR A 40 35.95 2.61 -9.54
CA TYR A 40 37.35 2.77 -9.90
C TYR A 40 37.61 4.21 -10.33
N HIS A 41 38.33 4.97 -9.50
CA HIS A 41 38.63 6.37 -9.78
C HIS A 41 40.01 6.53 -10.44
N ASP A 42 41.01 5.82 -9.93
CA ASP A 42 42.38 5.86 -10.47
C ASP A 42 43.06 4.49 -10.29
N LEU A 43 43.63 3.95 -11.37
CA LEU A 43 44.32 2.65 -11.37
C LEU A 43 45.64 2.79 -12.13
N GLN A 44 46.76 2.80 -11.41
CA GLN A 44 48.11 3.01 -11.97
C GLN A 44 48.97 1.75 -11.94
N TRP A 45 48.63 0.78 -11.09
CA TRP A 45 49.32 -0.50 -10.96
C TRP A 45 48.33 -1.64 -10.77
N ALA A 46 48.56 -2.79 -11.43
CA ALA A 46 47.70 -3.96 -11.29
C ALA A 46 48.34 -5.24 -11.86
N GLY A 47 49.67 -5.38 -11.85
CA GLY A 47 50.32 -6.52 -12.51
C GLY A 47 51.80 -6.71 -12.23
N PRO A 48 52.48 -7.51 -13.06
CA PRO A 48 53.88 -7.90 -12.87
C PRO A 48 54.80 -6.68 -12.79
N GLY A 49 55.73 -6.67 -11.82
CA GLY A 49 56.63 -5.54 -11.54
C GLY A 49 56.20 -4.69 -10.34
N TYR A 50 54.91 -4.72 -9.98
CA TYR A 50 54.37 -4.07 -8.78
C TYR A 50 53.72 -5.07 -7.82
N THR A 51 53.35 -6.26 -8.31
CA THR A 51 52.82 -7.37 -7.51
C THR A 51 53.64 -8.64 -7.74
N THR A 52 53.60 -9.58 -6.80
CA THR A 52 54.21 -10.92 -6.92
C THR A 52 53.36 -11.89 -7.76
N GLU A 53 52.16 -11.46 -8.14
CA GLU A 53 51.10 -12.25 -8.77
C GLU A 53 50.87 -11.82 -10.24
N PRO A 54 50.12 -12.60 -11.05
CA PRO A 54 49.62 -12.13 -12.34
C PRO A 54 48.76 -10.85 -12.20
N TYR A 55 48.36 -10.27 -13.33
CA TYR A 55 47.51 -9.08 -13.33
C TYR A 55 46.29 -9.25 -12.43
N ALA A 56 45.89 -8.17 -11.74
CA ALA A 56 44.84 -8.21 -10.73
C ALA A 56 43.51 -8.68 -11.35
N GLN A 57 42.62 -9.17 -10.49
CA GLN A 57 41.26 -9.53 -10.86
C GLN A 57 40.30 -8.59 -10.12
N ALA A 58 39.28 -8.12 -10.83
CA ALA A 58 38.26 -7.24 -10.30
C ALA A 58 36.89 -7.93 -10.38
N GLY A 59 36.10 -7.81 -9.31
CA GLY A 59 34.79 -8.47 -9.21
C GLY A 59 34.48 -8.91 -7.79
N PHE A 60 33.50 -9.81 -7.65
CA PHE A 60 33.11 -10.41 -6.37
C PHE A 60 32.69 -11.87 -6.57
N ASN A 61 32.74 -12.65 -5.50
CA ASN A 61 32.45 -14.08 -5.54
C ASN A 61 31.89 -14.52 -4.17
N ALA A 62 30.74 -15.19 -4.17
CA ALA A 62 30.09 -15.69 -2.96
C ALA A 62 30.75 -16.96 -2.38
N GLY A 63 31.60 -17.63 -3.15
CA GLY A 63 32.31 -18.86 -2.74
C GLY A 63 31.48 -20.14 -2.89
N ASP A 64 30.28 -20.05 -3.45
CA ASP A 64 29.36 -21.17 -3.69
C ASP A 64 29.52 -21.82 -5.08
N GLY A 65 30.37 -21.24 -5.93
CA GLY A 65 30.60 -21.69 -7.31
C GLY A 65 29.51 -21.28 -8.30
N ILE A 66 28.54 -20.48 -7.87
CA ILE A 66 27.37 -20.07 -8.67
C ILE A 66 27.35 -18.54 -8.77
N ALA A 67 27.35 -17.82 -7.65
CA ALA A 67 27.22 -16.37 -7.62
C ALA A 67 28.60 -15.69 -7.64
N PHE A 68 29.11 -15.38 -8.83
CA PHE A 68 30.29 -14.55 -9.00
C PHE A 68 30.21 -13.65 -10.23
N GLU A 69 30.84 -12.49 -10.15
CA GLU A 69 30.98 -11.56 -11.27
C GLU A 69 32.46 -11.22 -11.45
N MET A 70 32.95 -11.30 -12.68
CA MET A 70 34.32 -10.92 -13.04
C MET A 70 34.27 -9.76 -14.03
N LEU A 71 34.80 -8.61 -13.64
CA LEU A 71 34.76 -7.41 -14.48
C LEU A 71 35.64 -7.53 -15.72
N PRO A 72 35.34 -6.75 -16.79
CA PRO A 72 36.15 -6.70 -18.00
C PRO A 72 37.65 -6.47 -17.72
N TYR A 73 38.51 -7.00 -18.59
CA TYR A 73 39.96 -6.88 -18.51
C TYR A 73 40.63 -7.50 -17.27
N SER A 74 39.87 -8.17 -16.39
CA SER A 74 40.41 -8.94 -15.27
C SER A 74 41.51 -9.90 -15.72
N ARG A 75 42.60 -9.96 -14.94
CA ARG A 75 43.80 -10.79 -15.22
C ARG A 75 44.53 -10.41 -16.50
N THR A 76 44.34 -9.19 -17.02
CA THR A 76 45.08 -8.63 -18.16
C THR A 76 45.75 -7.31 -17.81
N LYS A 77 46.69 -6.87 -18.66
CA LYS A 77 47.33 -5.55 -18.53
C LYS A 77 46.36 -4.38 -18.64
N ASP A 78 45.21 -4.60 -19.28
CA ASP A 78 44.22 -3.58 -19.57
C ASP A 78 43.24 -3.36 -18.41
N ILE A 79 43.40 -4.04 -17.26
CA ILE A 79 42.52 -3.85 -16.09
C ILE A 79 42.48 -2.40 -15.57
N VAL A 80 43.54 -1.63 -15.80
CA VAL A 80 43.57 -0.19 -15.50
C VAL A 80 42.52 0.61 -16.26
N ARG A 81 41.97 0.06 -17.37
CA ARG A 81 40.90 0.69 -18.14
C ARG A 81 39.55 0.70 -17.44
N LEU A 82 39.37 -0.07 -16.35
CA LEU A 82 38.12 -0.08 -15.59
C LEU A 82 37.67 1.31 -15.14
N VAL A 83 38.59 2.27 -14.97
CA VAL A 83 38.27 3.68 -14.68
C VAL A 83 37.42 4.37 -15.77
N ASN A 84 37.41 3.82 -16.99
CA ASN A 84 36.67 4.35 -18.15
C ASN A 84 35.47 3.48 -18.56
N GLU A 85 35.29 2.32 -17.92
CA GLU A 85 34.25 1.35 -18.27
C GLU A 85 33.09 1.40 -17.26
N SER A 86 31.91 0.89 -17.65
CA SER A 86 30.73 0.86 -16.78
C SER A 86 29.62 -0.05 -17.34
N ASN A 87 28.82 -0.66 -16.46
CA ASN A 87 27.51 -1.25 -16.82
C ASN A 87 26.32 -0.31 -16.59
N VAL A 88 26.52 0.85 -15.98
CA VAL A 88 25.47 1.84 -15.68
C VAL A 88 25.71 3.20 -16.35
N ASN A 89 26.57 3.24 -17.37
CA ASN A 89 26.94 4.43 -18.13
C ASN A 89 27.51 5.58 -17.27
N VAL A 90 28.21 5.23 -16.19
CA VAL A 90 28.98 6.17 -15.36
C VAL A 90 30.41 5.66 -15.30
N PRO A 91 31.39 6.31 -15.95
CA PRO A 91 32.76 5.81 -16.03
C PRO A 91 33.34 5.42 -14.67
N GLY A 92 33.90 4.21 -14.59
CA GLY A 92 34.48 3.68 -13.36
C GLY A 92 33.48 3.05 -12.40
N LEU A 93 32.18 3.22 -12.59
CA LEU A 93 31.14 2.67 -11.72
C LEU A 93 30.52 1.41 -12.31
N PHE A 94 30.50 0.36 -11.51
CA PHE A 94 29.76 -0.86 -11.76
C PHE A 94 28.77 -1.14 -10.65
N VAL A 95 27.54 -1.54 -10.98
CA VAL A 95 26.46 -1.80 -10.02
C VAL A 95 25.79 -3.13 -10.31
N PHE A 96 25.66 -3.97 -9.31
CA PHE A 96 25.05 -5.29 -9.43
C PHE A 96 24.03 -5.50 -8.32
N ARG A 97 22.89 -6.07 -8.65
CA ARG A 97 21.92 -6.57 -7.68
C ARG A 97 22.26 -8.03 -7.35
N VAL A 98 22.31 -8.34 -6.06
CA VAL A 98 22.84 -9.60 -5.51
C VAL A 98 21.90 -10.27 -4.50
N ASP A 99 20.64 -9.83 -4.42
CA ASP A 99 19.59 -10.47 -3.60
C ASP A 99 18.80 -11.58 -4.31
N THR A 100 19.22 -11.97 -5.52
CA THR A 100 18.58 -12.98 -6.37
C THR A 100 19.49 -14.18 -6.64
N ASP A 101 18.93 -15.31 -7.10
CA ASP A 101 19.68 -16.54 -7.42
C ASP A 101 20.73 -16.34 -8.52
N GLU A 102 20.49 -15.38 -9.42
CA GLU A 102 21.45 -14.92 -10.43
C GLU A 102 21.88 -13.47 -10.13
N ILE A 103 23.13 -13.13 -10.44
CA ILE A 103 23.63 -11.75 -10.34
C ILE A 103 23.03 -10.94 -11.49
N ASP A 104 22.27 -9.91 -11.14
CA ASP A 104 21.66 -9.01 -12.11
C ASP A 104 22.53 -7.74 -12.26
N ALA A 105 23.21 -7.64 -13.40
CA ALA A 105 24.01 -6.48 -13.80
C ALA A 105 23.14 -5.28 -14.24
N GLY A 106 21.81 -5.40 -14.16
CA GLY A 106 20.86 -4.43 -14.66
C GLY A 106 20.74 -4.45 -16.18
N GLY A 107 20.01 -3.47 -16.71
CA GLY A 107 19.72 -3.35 -18.14
C GLY A 107 18.34 -3.89 -18.48
N CYS A 108 18.16 -4.25 -19.75
CA CYS A 108 16.93 -4.85 -20.24
C CYS A 108 17.24 -6.19 -20.90
N SER A 109 16.30 -7.13 -20.83
CA SER A 109 16.41 -8.43 -21.49
C SER A 109 15.17 -8.66 -22.35
N SER A 110 15.33 -9.38 -23.45
CA SER A 110 14.18 -9.95 -24.18
C SER A 110 13.54 -11.11 -23.42
N ASN A 111 14.20 -11.63 -22.38
CA ASN A 111 13.69 -12.68 -21.52
C ASN A 111 12.78 -12.10 -20.42
N VAL A 112 11.62 -12.72 -20.21
CA VAL A 112 10.56 -12.26 -19.30
C VAL A 112 10.99 -12.39 -17.82
N SER A 113 11.97 -13.25 -17.51
CA SER A 113 12.46 -13.48 -16.15
C SER A 113 13.13 -12.28 -15.49
N VAL A 114 13.46 -11.23 -16.26
CA VAL A 114 14.18 -10.04 -15.78
C VAL A 114 13.24 -8.84 -15.53
N VAL A 115 11.92 -9.01 -15.70
CA VAL A 115 10.98 -7.90 -15.53
C VAL A 115 10.66 -7.65 -14.06
N THR A 116 10.94 -6.44 -13.60
CA THR A 116 10.67 -5.95 -12.25
C THR A 116 9.55 -4.90 -12.25
N LEU A 117 8.61 -5.04 -11.31
CA LEU A 117 7.49 -4.11 -11.07
C LEU A 117 7.65 -3.44 -9.70
N ARG A 118 7.48 -2.11 -9.63
CA ARG A 118 7.48 -1.35 -8.36
C ARG A 118 6.49 -0.17 -8.38
N PRO A 119 5.71 0.07 -7.31
CA PRO A 119 5.62 -0.74 -6.09
C PRO A 119 4.92 -2.09 -6.32
N ARG A 120 5.07 -3.07 -5.42
CA ARG A 120 4.34 -4.36 -5.50
C ARG A 120 2.94 -4.31 -4.87
N ILE A 121 2.65 -3.25 -4.14
CA ILE A 121 1.40 -3.03 -3.43
C ILE A 121 0.92 -1.60 -3.71
N SER A 122 -0.38 -1.41 -3.97
CA SER A 122 -0.99 -0.07 -4.01
C SER A 122 -2.45 -0.10 -3.60
N SER A 123 -3.03 1.05 -3.28
CA SER A 123 -4.47 1.17 -3.00
C SER A 123 -5.35 0.66 -4.14
N GLN A 124 -6.44 -0.04 -3.81
CA GLN A 124 -7.48 -0.44 -4.78
C GLN A 124 -8.19 0.74 -5.47
N LEU A 125 -8.01 1.98 -4.99
CA LEU A 125 -8.48 3.20 -5.68
C LEU A 125 -7.70 3.50 -6.97
N GLY A 126 -6.58 2.81 -7.20
CA GLY A 126 -5.82 2.86 -8.46
C GLY A 126 -4.97 4.12 -8.62
N SER A 127 -4.66 4.47 -9.87
CA SER A 127 -3.86 5.61 -10.31
C SER A 127 -2.41 5.64 -9.81
N THR A 128 -1.93 4.56 -9.21
CA THR A 128 -0.54 4.47 -8.73
C THR A 128 0.40 4.19 -9.90
N ALA A 129 1.49 4.94 -10.01
CA ALA A 129 2.50 4.73 -11.03
C ALA A 129 3.32 3.46 -10.74
N LEU A 130 3.07 2.41 -11.50
CA LEU A 130 3.87 1.20 -11.51
C LEU A 130 5.06 1.38 -12.46
N ASN A 131 6.25 1.48 -11.91
CA ASN A 131 7.51 1.48 -12.65
C ASN A 131 7.86 0.04 -13.06
N ILE A 132 8.10 -0.13 -14.35
CA ILE A 132 8.37 -1.40 -15.01
C ILE A 132 9.78 -1.31 -15.56
N GLN A 133 10.65 -2.21 -15.12
CA GLN A 133 12.01 -2.34 -15.61
C GLN A 133 12.16 -3.73 -16.21
N GLY A 134 12.79 -3.89 -17.37
CA GLY A 134 13.10 -5.23 -17.86
C GLY A 134 13.02 -5.42 -19.37
N PRO A 135 11.85 -5.45 -20.03
CA PRO A 135 11.81 -5.69 -21.47
C PRO A 135 12.58 -4.57 -22.18
N CYS A 136 13.39 -4.90 -23.17
CA CYS A 136 14.03 -3.86 -23.97
C CYS A 136 12.96 -3.14 -24.79
N PHE A 137 12.55 -1.96 -24.33
CA PHE A 137 11.56 -1.14 -24.99
C PHE A 137 12.20 -0.43 -26.18
N SER A 138 11.44 -0.26 -27.26
CA SER A 138 11.86 0.50 -28.42
C SER A 138 10.83 1.58 -28.74
N ASN A 139 11.16 2.49 -29.66
CA ASN A 139 10.23 3.54 -30.10
C ASN A 139 8.96 2.98 -30.77
N SER A 140 8.97 1.71 -31.21
CA SER A 140 7.79 1.04 -31.77
C SER A 140 6.98 0.27 -30.74
N THR A 141 7.43 0.19 -29.48
CA THR A 141 6.72 -0.54 -28.44
C THR A 141 5.42 0.17 -28.06
N ILE A 142 4.31 -0.57 -28.11
CA ILE A 142 3.01 -0.12 -27.61
C ILE A 142 2.70 -0.97 -26.38
N LEU A 143 2.99 -0.40 -25.21
CA LEU A 143 2.86 -1.10 -23.94
C LEU A 143 1.41 -1.13 -23.47
N LYS A 144 0.93 -2.31 -23.08
CA LYS A 144 -0.30 -2.50 -22.31
C LYS A 144 -0.03 -3.34 -21.07
N CYS A 145 -0.62 -2.92 -19.95
CA CYS A 145 -0.55 -3.64 -18.69
C CYS A 145 -1.91 -4.22 -18.35
N ARG A 146 -1.97 -5.52 -18.09
CA ARG A 146 -3.15 -6.22 -17.62
C ARG A 146 -3.01 -6.55 -16.15
N PHE A 147 -4.03 -6.23 -15.36
CA PHE A 147 -4.09 -6.53 -13.92
C PHE A 147 -5.18 -7.57 -13.67
N GLY A 148 -4.81 -8.81 -13.37
CA GLY A 148 -5.77 -9.87 -13.08
C GLY A 148 -6.66 -10.24 -14.27
N SER A 149 -7.86 -9.66 -14.33
CA SER A 149 -8.92 -10.02 -15.29
C SER A 149 -8.59 -9.59 -16.73
N LEU A 150 -9.33 -10.13 -17.72
CA LEU A 150 -9.14 -9.77 -19.13
C LEU A 150 -9.58 -8.34 -19.46
N GLU A 151 -10.41 -7.71 -18.62
CA GLU A 151 -11.00 -6.40 -18.86
C GLU A 151 -10.19 -5.25 -18.25
N GLU A 152 -9.32 -5.54 -17.28
CA GLU A 152 -8.47 -4.57 -16.59
C GLU A 152 -7.15 -4.33 -17.34
N ILE A 153 -7.26 -3.74 -18.53
CA ILE A 153 -6.12 -3.39 -19.38
C ILE A 153 -5.96 -1.87 -19.42
N VAL A 154 -4.75 -1.39 -19.13
CA VAL A 154 -4.36 0.02 -19.20
C VAL A 154 -3.24 0.23 -20.22
N ASP A 155 -3.25 1.39 -20.86
CA ASP A 155 -2.14 1.80 -21.72
C ASP A 155 -0.93 2.21 -20.87
N GLY A 156 0.23 1.73 -21.27
CA GLY A 156 1.51 2.06 -20.65
C GLY A 156 2.26 3.18 -21.37
N ILE A 157 3.21 3.78 -20.67
CA ILE A 157 4.09 4.84 -21.16
C ILE A 157 5.51 4.31 -21.15
N VAL A 158 6.12 4.17 -22.33
CA VAL A 158 7.55 3.90 -22.45
C VAL A 158 8.31 5.18 -22.13
N VAL A 159 9.14 5.15 -21.09
CA VAL A 159 9.96 6.30 -20.65
C VAL A 159 11.28 6.30 -21.41
N ASP A 160 11.93 5.13 -21.46
CA ASP A 160 13.17 4.89 -22.17
C ASP A 160 13.30 3.40 -22.53
N THR A 161 14.43 2.99 -23.08
CA THR A 161 14.71 1.60 -23.48
C THR A 161 14.64 0.58 -22.34
N PHE A 162 14.73 1.01 -21.09
CA PHE A 162 14.80 0.15 -19.91
C PHE A 162 13.56 0.27 -19.03
N ARG A 163 12.84 1.39 -19.10
CA ARG A 163 11.77 1.74 -18.17
C ARG A 163 10.47 2.09 -18.87
N ALA A 164 9.39 1.62 -18.28
CA ALA A 164 8.05 2.05 -18.62
C ALA A 164 7.18 2.22 -17.38
N ILE A 165 6.03 2.86 -17.56
CA ILE A 165 5.07 3.17 -16.50
C ILE A 165 3.70 2.65 -16.91
N CYS A 166 3.00 2.03 -15.97
CA CYS A 166 1.56 1.80 -16.07
C CYS A 166 0.87 2.35 -14.82
N LEU A 167 -0.27 3.00 -14.99
CA LEU A 167 -1.08 3.40 -13.84
C LEU A 167 -2.04 2.28 -13.47
N THR A 168 -2.06 1.89 -12.20
CA THR A 168 -3.00 0.87 -11.73
C THR A 168 -4.45 1.33 -11.98
N PRO A 169 -5.34 0.49 -12.53
CA PRO A 169 -6.76 0.82 -12.61
C PRO A 169 -7.40 0.85 -11.21
N LEU A 170 -8.62 1.39 -11.11
CA LEU A 170 -9.47 1.17 -9.94
C LEU A 170 -9.85 -0.32 -9.91
N ALA A 171 -9.53 -1.00 -8.82
CA ALA A 171 -9.75 -2.43 -8.67
C ALA A 171 -11.11 -2.69 -8.01
N PRO A 172 -11.94 -3.62 -8.56
CA PRO A 172 -13.21 -3.97 -7.95
C PRO A 172 -13.06 -4.66 -6.59
N VAL A 173 -11.97 -5.40 -6.38
CA VAL A 173 -11.66 -6.15 -5.17
C VAL A 173 -10.17 -5.98 -4.83
N HIS A 174 -9.85 -5.94 -3.54
CA HIS A 174 -8.47 -5.94 -3.06
C HIS A 174 -7.84 -7.34 -3.09
N GLY A 175 -6.53 -7.42 -2.89
CA GLY A 175 -5.78 -8.68 -2.83
C GLY A 175 -4.81 -8.89 -4.00
N PRO A 176 -4.18 -10.07 -4.06
CA PRO A 176 -3.17 -10.37 -5.06
C PRO A 176 -3.79 -10.58 -6.46
N VAL A 177 -3.18 -9.95 -7.46
CA VAL A 177 -3.51 -10.08 -8.88
C VAL A 177 -2.24 -10.37 -9.68
N LEU A 178 -2.37 -11.16 -10.75
CA LEU A 178 -1.28 -11.38 -11.69
C LEU A 178 -1.17 -10.18 -12.63
N VAL A 179 0.01 -9.58 -12.74
CA VAL A 179 0.29 -8.55 -13.74
C VAL A 179 0.93 -9.18 -14.96
N SER A 180 0.33 -8.92 -16.12
CA SER A 180 0.85 -9.34 -17.41
C SER A 180 1.09 -8.12 -18.30
N LEU A 181 2.19 -8.14 -19.03
CA LEU A 181 2.58 -7.05 -19.92
C LEU A 181 2.42 -7.47 -21.37
N SER A 182 2.11 -6.50 -22.23
CA SER A 182 2.14 -6.66 -23.68
C SER A 182 2.94 -5.52 -24.28
N ILE A 183 3.92 -5.83 -25.12
CA ILE A 183 4.75 -4.84 -25.83
C ILE A 183 4.31 -4.64 -27.30
N ASP A 184 3.27 -5.36 -27.71
CA ASP A 184 2.77 -5.47 -29.08
C ASP A 184 1.28 -5.05 -29.19
N ASN A 185 0.88 -4.04 -28.42
CA ASN A 185 -0.48 -3.47 -28.42
C ASN A 185 -1.60 -4.46 -28.03
N GLY A 186 -1.28 -5.44 -27.18
CA GLY A 186 -2.24 -6.41 -26.65
C GLY A 186 -2.40 -7.66 -27.51
N VAL A 187 -1.51 -7.93 -28.46
CA VAL A 187 -1.53 -9.17 -29.25
C VAL A 187 -1.07 -10.35 -28.41
N SER A 188 0.02 -10.18 -27.65
CA SER A 188 0.53 -11.19 -26.72
C SER A 188 0.76 -10.61 -25.33
N TYR A 189 0.53 -11.43 -24.30
CA TYR A 189 0.73 -11.05 -22.89
C TYR A 189 1.71 -12.00 -22.23
N MET A 190 2.76 -11.43 -21.65
CA MET A 190 3.73 -12.13 -20.82
C MET A 190 3.40 -11.92 -19.34
N PRO A 191 3.16 -12.98 -18.56
CA PRO A 191 2.98 -12.86 -17.11
C PRO A 191 4.31 -12.45 -16.47
N VAL A 192 4.28 -11.46 -15.58
CA VAL A 192 5.47 -10.88 -14.97
C VAL A 192 5.57 -11.20 -13.49
N SER A 193 4.60 -10.74 -12.70
CA SER A 193 4.64 -10.91 -11.26
C SER A 193 3.30 -10.71 -10.60
N VAL A 194 3.20 -11.13 -9.35
CA VAL A 194 2.05 -10.84 -8.49
C VAL A 194 2.18 -9.42 -7.95
N PHE A 195 1.10 -8.67 -8.06
CA PHE A 195 0.89 -7.34 -7.50
C PHE A 195 -0.29 -7.42 -6.53
N THR A 196 -0.29 -6.66 -5.44
CA THR A 196 -1.38 -6.70 -4.46
C THR A 196 -2.08 -5.36 -4.36
N TYR A 197 -3.39 -5.35 -4.56
CA TYR A 197 -4.20 -4.21 -4.17
C TYR A 197 -4.41 -4.23 -2.65
N ALA A 198 -3.94 -3.19 -1.98
CA ALA A 198 -4.26 -2.93 -0.59
C ALA A 198 -5.71 -2.43 -0.47
N GLN A 199 -6.33 -2.76 0.66
CA GLN A 199 -7.65 -2.27 1.02
C GLN A 199 -7.73 -0.75 1.00
N MET A 200 -8.89 -0.22 0.62
CA MET A 200 -9.19 1.21 0.81
C MET A 200 -9.09 1.58 2.29
N GLN A 201 -8.68 2.81 2.53
CA GLN A 201 -8.59 3.39 3.87
C GLN A 201 -9.35 4.72 3.88
N PHE A 202 -9.78 5.16 5.06
CA PHE A 202 -10.38 6.48 5.26
C PHE A 202 -9.37 7.63 5.17
N GLY A 203 -8.10 7.35 5.45
CA GLY A 203 -6.99 8.28 5.33
C GLY A 203 -5.98 7.83 4.27
N SER A 204 -5.06 8.74 3.91
CA SER A 204 -3.93 8.46 3.04
C SER A 204 -2.78 9.37 3.40
N ASP A 205 -1.56 8.84 3.37
CA ASP A 205 -0.32 9.63 3.52
C ASP A 205 0.09 10.31 2.20
N ASP A 206 -0.50 9.90 1.08
CA ASP A 206 -0.15 10.40 -0.26
C ASP A 206 -0.77 11.78 -0.54
N VAL A 207 -2.05 11.94 -0.17
CA VAL A 207 -2.82 13.18 -0.29
C VAL A 207 -3.55 13.41 1.01
N ILE A 208 -3.16 14.49 1.69
CA ILE A 208 -3.71 14.88 2.99
C ILE A 208 -4.68 16.04 2.78
N ILE A 209 -5.86 15.93 3.38
CA ILE A 209 -6.87 16.99 3.41
C ILE A 209 -6.71 17.77 4.72
N GLY A 210 -6.25 19.00 4.63
CA GLY A 210 -6.26 19.97 5.72
C GLY A 210 -7.62 20.64 5.83
N THR A 211 -8.50 20.08 6.65
CA THR A 211 -9.78 20.69 7.03
C THR A 211 -9.77 21.15 8.49
N ASP A 212 -10.52 22.22 8.79
CA ASP A 212 -10.78 22.65 10.18
C ASP A 212 -11.68 21.64 10.92
N ASN A 213 -12.60 20.99 10.16
CA ASN A 213 -13.43 19.87 10.61
C ASN A 213 -12.76 18.56 10.19
N ARG A 214 -12.11 17.90 11.15
CA ARG A 214 -11.22 16.75 10.98
C ARG A 214 -11.96 15.41 10.77
N ASP A 215 -13.22 15.45 10.31
CA ASP A 215 -14.05 14.29 9.98
C ASP A 215 -13.94 13.98 8.48
N ASN A 216 -14.06 12.70 8.09
CA ASN A 216 -14.05 12.30 6.67
C ASN A 216 -15.37 12.65 5.95
N VAL A 217 -16.12 13.63 6.45
CA VAL A 217 -17.39 14.12 5.91
C VAL A 217 -17.22 15.58 5.51
N LEU A 218 -17.34 15.86 4.22
CA LEU A 218 -17.20 17.19 3.63
C LEU A 218 -18.54 17.68 3.09
N ASN A 219 -18.73 18.99 3.04
CA ASN A 219 -19.93 19.60 2.47
C ASN A 219 -19.66 20.06 1.04
N ALA A 220 -20.65 19.94 0.16
CA ALA A 220 -20.66 20.66 -1.11
C ALA A 220 -20.48 22.17 -0.83
N LEU A 221 -19.81 22.88 -1.74
CA LEU A 221 -19.46 24.29 -1.58
C LEU A 221 -18.54 24.61 -0.38
N GLN A 222 -17.95 23.59 0.26
CA GLN A 222 -16.91 23.78 1.28
C GLN A 222 -15.54 24.02 0.64
N TYR A 223 -14.77 24.94 1.22
CA TYR A 223 -13.35 25.06 0.91
C TYR A 223 -12.53 24.04 1.68
N ILE A 224 -11.62 23.35 0.99
CA ILE A 224 -10.65 22.41 1.57
C ILE A 224 -9.23 22.81 1.18
N ASN A 225 -8.27 22.56 2.06
CA ASN A 225 -6.85 22.65 1.72
C ASN A 225 -6.33 21.25 1.45
N LEU A 226 -5.76 21.03 0.28
CA LEU A 226 -5.10 19.77 -0.05
C LEU A 226 -3.59 19.95 -0.01
N THR A 227 -2.89 18.94 0.50
CA THR A 227 -1.43 18.83 0.43
C THR A 227 -1.06 17.46 -0.12
N TRP A 228 -0.11 17.40 -1.05
CA TRP A 228 0.33 16.17 -1.68
C TRP A 228 1.82 16.26 -2.03
N ARG A 229 2.46 15.10 -2.22
CA ARG A 229 3.85 15.05 -2.68
C ARG A 229 4.10 13.81 -3.51
N PHE A 230 4.34 14.01 -4.81
CA PHE A 230 4.80 12.91 -5.66
C PHE A 230 6.20 12.44 -5.22
N PRO A 231 6.45 11.12 -5.20
CA PRO A 231 7.79 10.58 -5.02
C PRO A 231 8.76 11.14 -6.06
N GLU A 232 10.03 11.32 -5.68
CA GLU A 232 11.08 11.81 -6.58
C GLU A 232 11.20 10.93 -7.82
N SER A 233 11.16 9.61 -7.63
CA SER A 233 11.17 8.61 -8.71
C SER A 233 10.03 8.75 -9.73
N SER A 234 8.87 9.26 -9.32
CA SER A 234 7.78 9.57 -10.25
C SER A 234 8.05 10.90 -10.94
N ARG A 235 8.47 11.93 -10.20
CA ARG A 235 8.74 13.27 -10.76
C ARG A 235 9.82 13.27 -11.83
N ASP A 236 10.84 12.43 -11.68
CA ASP A 236 11.94 12.31 -12.65
C ASP A 236 11.50 11.76 -14.01
N THR A 237 10.29 11.19 -14.09
CA THR A 237 9.69 10.66 -15.33
C THR A 237 8.78 11.65 -16.03
N PHE A 238 8.51 12.82 -15.44
CA PHE A 238 7.59 13.80 -16.00
C PHE A 238 8.23 14.55 -17.18
N PRO A 239 7.60 14.56 -18.36
CA PRO A 239 8.05 15.37 -19.47
C PRO A 239 8.03 16.87 -19.14
N ASN A 240 8.80 17.67 -19.90
CA ASN A 240 8.69 19.12 -19.80
C ASN A 240 7.31 19.59 -20.27
N GLY A 241 6.63 20.40 -19.46
CA GLY A 241 5.24 20.82 -19.71
C GLY A 241 4.17 19.95 -19.03
N THR A 242 4.55 18.96 -18.20
CA THR A 242 3.59 18.26 -17.34
C THR A 242 2.83 19.25 -16.45
N THR A 243 1.54 19.03 -16.31
CA THR A 243 0.65 19.77 -15.42
C THR A 243 -0.05 18.83 -14.44
N ILE A 244 -0.48 19.36 -13.31
CA ILE A 244 -1.26 18.63 -12.32
C ILE A 244 -2.73 18.98 -12.48
N GLU A 245 -3.56 17.93 -12.48
CA GLU A 245 -5.02 17.98 -12.45
C GLU A 245 -5.51 17.34 -11.15
N ILE A 246 -6.51 17.95 -10.53
CA ILE A 246 -7.13 17.45 -9.30
C ILE A 246 -8.57 17.12 -9.61
N GLU A 247 -8.96 15.89 -9.31
CA GLU A 247 -10.24 15.30 -9.66
C GLU A 247 -10.95 14.79 -8.41
N LEU A 248 -12.27 14.89 -8.38
CA LEU A 248 -13.13 14.21 -7.42
C LEU A 248 -13.78 13.02 -8.12
N VAL A 249 -13.56 11.82 -7.58
CA VAL A 249 -14.04 10.57 -8.16
C VAL A 249 -15.13 10.00 -7.28
N GLU A 250 -16.32 9.82 -7.83
CA GLU A 250 -17.46 9.19 -7.16
C GLU A 250 -17.41 7.67 -7.32
N VAL A 251 -17.55 6.94 -6.21
CA VAL A 251 -17.52 5.48 -6.17
C VAL A 251 -18.78 4.90 -5.55
N SER A 252 -19.12 3.69 -5.97
CA SER A 252 -20.24 2.92 -5.43
C SER A 252 -19.89 1.44 -5.33
N LEU A 253 -20.74 0.70 -4.63
CA LEU A 253 -20.69 -0.75 -4.60
C LEU A 253 -21.58 -1.34 -5.72
N SER A 254 -21.00 -2.21 -6.54
CA SER A 254 -21.68 -3.00 -7.57
C SER A 254 -21.86 -4.43 -7.08
N ASN A 255 -23.00 -5.06 -7.39
CA ASN A 255 -23.31 -6.44 -7.01
C ASN A 255 -23.03 -6.76 -5.52
N GLY A 256 -23.15 -5.77 -4.63
CA GLY A 256 -22.92 -5.90 -3.19
C GLY A 256 -21.47 -6.21 -2.76
N SER A 257 -20.48 -6.13 -3.65
CA SER A 257 -19.09 -6.51 -3.29
C SER A 257 -17.98 -5.86 -4.11
N GLN A 258 -18.29 -5.31 -5.28
CA GLN A 258 -17.29 -4.79 -6.21
C GLN A 258 -17.28 -3.27 -6.22
N LEU A 259 -16.12 -2.67 -5.92
CA LEU A 259 -15.96 -1.22 -6.02
C LEU A 259 -16.02 -0.80 -7.50
N GLN A 260 -16.80 0.24 -7.81
CA GLN A 260 -16.84 0.80 -9.15
C GLN A 260 -16.88 2.33 -9.12
N GLN A 261 -16.35 2.94 -10.18
CA GLN A 261 -16.56 4.35 -10.44
C GLN A 261 -17.98 4.57 -10.98
N LYS A 262 -18.72 5.51 -10.39
CA LYS A 262 -20.14 5.74 -10.73
C LYS A 262 -20.31 6.69 -11.92
N ASN A 263 -19.60 7.80 -11.91
CA ASN A 263 -19.68 8.88 -12.90
C ASN A 263 -18.29 9.26 -13.41
N SER A 264 -18.21 10.03 -14.50
CA SER A 264 -16.93 10.62 -14.93
C SER A 264 -16.35 11.52 -13.83
N PRO A 265 -15.02 11.54 -13.62
CA PRO A 265 -14.40 12.36 -12.59
C PRO A 265 -14.71 13.84 -12.77
N MET A 266 -14.99 14.52 -11.66
CA MET A 266 -15.22 15.96 -11.66
C MET A 266 -13.91 16.70 -11.46
N ILE A 267 -13.64 17.70 -12.30
CA ILE A 267 -12.34 18.40 -12.27
C ILE A 267 -12.43 19.56 -11.28
N LEU A 268 -11.66 19.48 -10.20
CA LEU A 268 -11.59 20.51 -9.15
C LEU A 268 -10.56 21.59 -9.48
N ALA A 269 -9.44 21.21 -10.09
CA ALA A 269 -8.39 22.12 -10.55
C ALA A 269 -7.58 21.51 -11.69
N ARG A 270 -6.98 22.34 -12.54
CA ARG A 270 -6.13 21.91 -13.67
C ARG A 270 -5.06 22.92 -14.00
N GLY A 271 -4.01 22.47 -14.68
CA GLY A 271 -2.93 23.34 -15.16
C GLY A 271 -1.96 23.78 -14.06
N LEU A 272 -1.96 23.12 -12.90
CA LEU A 272 -1.03 23.43 -11.83
C LEU A 272 0.37 22.92 -12.19
N THR A 273 1.42 23.65 -11.82
CA THR A 273 2.79 23.19 -12.10
C THR A 273 3.20 22.05 -11.14
N PRO A 274 4.04 21.08 -11.55
CA PRO A 274 4.45 19.95 -10.70
C PRO A 274 5.18 20.33 -9.40
N GLY A 275 5.71 21.57 -9.30
CA GLY A 275 6.32 22.09 -8.08
C GLY A 275 5.32 22.50 -6.99
N VAL A 276 4.03 22.64 -7.33
CA VAL A 276 2.97 22.92 -6.36
C VAL A 276 2.61 21.65 -5.60
N THR A 277 2.69 21.72 -4.28
CA THR A 277 2.39 20.61 -3.35
C THR A 277 1.16 20.86 -2.49
N SER A 278 0.45 21.97 -2.71
CA SER A 278 -0.77 22.29 -1.99
C SER A 278 -1.69 23.19 -2.80
N SER A 279 -3.00 23.07 -2.57
CA SER A 279 -4.00 23.94 -3.20
C SER A 279 -5.25 24.05 -2.33
N ARG A 280 -5.90 25.21 -2.37
CA ARG A 280 -7.21 25.43 -1.76
C ARG A 280 -8.28 25.25 -2.83
N LEU A 281 -9.20 24.32 -2.60
CA LEU A 281 -10.23 23.93 -3.57
C LEU A 281 -11.62 24.14 -3.00
N LEU A 282 -12.57 24.43 -3.88
CA LEU A 282 -13.99 24.48 -3.57
C LEU A 282 -14.65 23.18 -4.04
N LEU A 283 -15.34 22.48 -3.14
CA LEU A 283 -16.11 21.31 -3.53
C LEU A 283 -17.34 21.71 -4.38
N PRO A 284 -17.64 20.96 -5.45
CA PRO A 284 -18.62 21.36 -6.45
C PRO A 284 -20.06 21.22 -5.95
N GLU A 285 -20.94 22.11 -6.43
CA GLU A 285 -22.38 22.10 -6.09
C GLU A 285 -23.15 20.94 -6.72
N SER A 286 -22.67 20.40 -7.85
CA SER A 286 -23.39 19.33 -8.56
C SER A 286 -23.36 17.98 -7.84
N ILE A 287 -22.70 17.89 -6.69
CA ILE A 287 -22.90 16.79 -5.74
C ILE A 287 -24.26 17.04 -5.11
N THR A 288 -25.28 16.35 -5.58
CA THR A 288 -26.67 16.59 -5.18
C THR A 288 -27.12 15.69 -4.02
N PHE A 289 -26.37 14.65 -3.67
CA PHE A 289 -26.69 13.67 -2.62
C PHE A 289 -25.49 13.38 -1.72
N ILE A 290 -25.68 12.52 -0.70
CA ILE A 290 -24.58 11.97 0.09
C ILE A 290 -23.90 10.88 -0.73
N THR A 291 -22.61 11.04 -0.99
CA THR A 291 -21.88 10.11 -1.83
C THR A 291 -20.48 9.82 -1.30
N ALA A 292 -19.97 8.65 -1.67
CA ALA A 292 -18.62 8.22 -1.36
C ALA A 292 -17.69 8.64 -2.49
N CYS A 293 -16.63 9.37 -2.12
CA CYS A 293 -15.66 9.89 -3.07
C CYS A 293 -14.24 9.63 -2.60
N PHE A 294 -13.29 9.84 -3.51
CA PHE A 294 -11.91 10.17 -3.16
C PHE A 294 -11.42 11.30 -4.07
N ILE A 295 -10.43 12.05 -3.61
CA ILE A 295 -9.78 13.07 -4.42
C ILE A 295 -8.51 12.45 -5.00
N ARG A 296 -8.35 12.63 -6.31
CA ARG A 296 -7.22 12.14 -7.08
C ARG A 296 -6.40 13.32 -7.60
N VAL A 297 -5.10 13.31 -7.34
CA VAL A 297 -4.13 14.27 -7.88
C VAL A 297 -3.34 13.55 -8.97
N VAL A 298 -3.46 13.99 -10.22
CA VAL A 298 -2.85 13.33 -11.39
C VAL A 298 -1.83 14.25 -12.07
N ALA A 299 -0.64 13.73 -12.34
CA ALA A 299 0.33 14.37 -13.22
C ALA A 299 0.06 13.98 -14.68
N ARG A 300 -0.29 14.96 -15.52
CA ARG A 300 -0.64 14.77 -16.93
C ARG A 300 0.31 15.51 -17.86
N PHE A 301 0.69 14.88 -18.95
CA PHE A 301 1.28 15.54 -20.11
C PHE A 301 0.45 15.15 -21.33
N GLU A 302 -0.14 16.17 -21.97
CA GLU A 302 -1.20 16.00 -22.97
C GLU A 302 -2.36 15.16 -22.40
N ALA A 303 -2.77 14.10 -23.10
CA ALA A 303 -3.83 13.19 -22.66
C ALA A 303 -3.33 12.07 -21.72
N LYS A 304 -2.02 11.91 -21.53
CA LYS A 304 -1.44 10.79 -20.80
C LYS A 304 -1.19 11.15 -19.34
N ALA A 305 -1.50 10.21 -18.44
CA ALA A 305 -1.24 10.35 -17.01
C ALA A 305 0.03 9.56 -16.62
N TYR A 306 0.97 10.22 -15.95
CA TYR A 306 2.29 9.67 -15.59
C TYR A 306 2.35 9.21 -14.14
N ALA A 307 1.57 9.84 -13.26
CA ALA A 307 1.43 9.44 -11.87
C ALA A 307 0.10 9.94 -11.31
N GLY A 308 -0.42 9.24 -10.31
CA GLY A 308 -1.56 9.64 -9.52
C GLY A 308 -1.34 9.36 -8.04
N LEU A 309 -1.94 10.20 -7.21
CA LEU A 309 -2.02 10.05 -5.76
C LEU A 309 -3.49 10.20 -5.36
N ASN A 310 -3.94 9.43 -4.37
CA ASN A 310 -5.31 9.49 -3.90
C ASN A 310 -5.38 9.82 -2.41
N THR A 311 -6.45 10.51 -2.02
CA THR A 311 -6.88 10.51 -0.62
C THR A 311 -7.40 9.13 -0.23
N GLY A 312 -7.68 8.93 1.06
CA GLY A 312 -8.61 7.89 1.48
C GLY A 312 -10.02 8.15 0.95
N ILE A 313 -10.92 7.20 1.20
CA ILE A 313 -12.34 7.40 0.93
C ILE A 313 -12.91 8.43 1.90
N LEU A 314 -13.75 9.30 1.37
CA LEU A 314 -14.43 10.36 2.11
C LEU A 314 -15.90 10.41 1.68
N THR A 315 -16.72 11.01 2.51
CA THR A 315 -18.14 11.24 2.23
C THR A 315 -18.33 12.72 1.90
N VAL A 316 -18.95 13.03 0.76
CA VAL A 316 -19.38 14.40 0.46
C VAL A 316 -20.90 14.48 0.53
N ARG A 317 -21.42 15.52 1.20
CA ARG A 317 -22.87 15.75 1.38
C ARG A 317 -23.29 17.13 0.85
N SER A 318 -24.51 17.21 0.33
CA SER A 318 -25.11 18.44 -0.23
C SER A 318 -26.06 19.13 0.74
N GLN A 319 -27.04 18.37 1.28
CA GLN A 319 -28.03 18.80 2.26
C GLN A 319 -28.28 17.68 3.28
N GLU A 320 -28.53 18.05 4.53
CA GLU A 320 -28.78 17.11 5.63
C GLU A 320 -30.10 16.35 5.48
N SER A 321 -31.07 16.91 4.75
CA SER A 321 -32.37 16.31 4.47
C SER A 321 -32.27 14.96 3.75
N PHE A 322 -31.30 14.81 2.83
CA PHE A 322 -31.09 13.56 2.09
C PHE A 322 -30.57 12.42 2.96
N ALA A 323 -29.97 12.72 4.10
CA ALA A 323 -29.43 11.69 5.00
C ALA A 323 -30.52 10.77 5.54
N SER A 324 -31.68 11.35 5.90
CA SER A 324 -32.84 10.59 6.34
C SER A 324 -33.41 9.71 5.23
N GLU A 325 -33.46 10.22 3.99
CA GLU A 325 -33.94 9.45 2.84
C GLU A 325 -33.02 8.27 2.53
N SER A 326 -31.70 8.49 2.47
CA SER A 326 -30.71 7.44 2.27
C SER A 326 -30.74 6.39 3.39
N CYS A 327 -30.90 6.82 4.65
CA CYS A 327 -31.05 5.91 5.78
C CYS A 327 -32.28 5.00 5.63
N VAL A 328 -33.43 5.57 5.25
CA VAL A 328 -34.67 4.82 5.03
C VAL A 328 -34.58 3.88 3.83
N GLU A 329 -33.89 4.28 2.76
CA GLU A 329 -33.67 3.42 1.61
C GLU A 329 -32.77 2.23 1.96
N TRP A 330 -31.65 2.49 2.65
CA TRP A 330 -30.77 1.46 3.17
C TRP A 330 -31.53 0.49 4.08
N SER A 331 -32.31 0.99 5.04
CA SER A 331 -33.01 0.16 6.03
C SER A 331 -34.01 -0.82 5.40
N ARG A 332 -34.65 -0.45 4.28
CA ARG A 332 -35.57 -1.34 3.55
C ARG A 332 -34.89 -2.55 2.93
N GLN A 333 -33.58 -2.47 2.71
CA GLN A 333 -32.77 -3.53 2.10
C GLN A 333 -32.07 -4.41 3.15
N GLN A 334 -32.16 -4.04 4.43
CA GLN A 334 -31.43 -4.73 5.49
C GLN A 334 -32.15 -6.00 5.97
N PRO A 335 -31.42 -7.13 6.10
CA PRO A 335 -31.97 -8.34 6.70
C PRO A 335 -32.08 -8.21 8.22
N GLU A 336 -32.99 -8.99 8.82
CA GLU A 336 -33.12 -9.06 10.27
C GLU A 336 -31.79 -9.47 10.94
N PRO A 337 -31.35 -8.78 12.01
CA PRO A 337 -30.05 -9.04 12.65
C PRO A 337 -29.78 -10.50 12.98
N SER A 338 -30.80 -11.20 13.50
CA SER A 338 -30.72 -12.61 13.91
C SER A 338 -30.34 -13.57 12.78
N THR A 339 -30.50 -13.16 11.52
CA THR A 339 -30.16 -13.97 10.35
C THR A 339 -28.67 -13.97 10.03
N TRP A 340 -27.88 -13.08 10.64
CA TRP A 340 -26.48 -12.90 10.27
C TRP A 340 -25.53 -12.61 11.42
N ASN A 341 -26.00 -12.09 12.56
CA ASN A 341 -25.16 -11.77 13.72
C ASN A 341 -24.99 -12.95 14.71
N GLY A 342 -25.44 -14.15 14.32
CA GLY A 342 -25.19 -15.38 15.07
C GLY A 342 -23.71 -15.76 15.03
N GLY A 343 -23.13 -16.13 16.18
CA GLY A 343 -21.78 -16.69 16.26
C GLY A 343 -20.61 -15.72 16.10
N ILE A 344 -20.85 -14.40 16.02
CA ILE A 344 -19.78 -13.40 16.18
C ILE A 344 -19.33 -13.32 17.66
N LEU A 345 -18.13 -12.81 17.91
CA LEU A 345 -17.52 -12.84 19.24
C LEU A 345 -18.21 -11.85 20.20
N PRO A 346 -18.42 -12.21 21.48
CA PRO A 346 -18.97 -11.27 22.45
C PRO A 346 -17.92 -10.27 22.91
N CYS A 347 -18.31 -9.01 23.12
CA CYS A 347 -17.37 -7.99 23.56
C CYS A 347 -16.81 -8.29 24.96
N PRO A 348 -15.50 -8.14 25.18
CA PRO A 348 -14.94 -8.12 26.52
C PRO A 348 -15.60 -6.98 27.34
N MET A 349 -15.94 -7.24 28.61
CA MET A 349 -16.65 -6.25 29.44
C MET A 349 -15.77 -5.05 29.81
N THR A 350 -14.45 -5.23 29.81
CA THR A 350 -13.48 -4.17 30.13
C THR A 350 -12.38 -4.07 29.09
N ARG A 351 -11.82 -2.87 28.91
CA ARG A 351 -10.65 -2.65 28.04
C ARG A 351 -9.50 -3.59 28.38
N THR A 352 -9.22 -3.82 29.66
CA THR A 352 -8.13 -4.71 30.08
C THR A 352 -8.30 -6.12 29.54
N GLN A 353 -9.54 -6.63 29.49
CA GLN A 353 -9.85 -7.90 28.86
C GLN A 353 -9.68 -7.83 27.33
N ALA A 354 -10.07 -6.73 26.68
CA ALA A 354 -9.87 -6.54 25.24
C ALA A 354 -8.39 -6.56 24.84
N VAL A 355 -7.53 -5.86 25.59
CA VAL A 355 -6.06 -5.89 25.40
C VAL A 355 -5.53 -7.31 25.54
N ALA A 356 -5.96 -8.05 26.56
CA ALA A 356 -5.55 -9.45 26.76
C ALA A 356 -6.03 -10.35 25.62
N ALA A 357 -7.25 -10.14 25.14
CA ALA A 357 -7.83 -10.84 23.99
C ALA A 357 -7.23 -10.41 22.65
N GLY A 358 -6.40 -9.36 22.64
CA GLY A 358 -5.63 -8.90 21.49
C GLY A 358 -4.73 -9.99 20.87
N ARG A 359 -4.36 -11.01 21.64
CA ARG A 359 -3.53 -12.13 21.17
C ARG A 359 -4.26 -13.10 20.23
N CYS A 360 -5.58 -13.22 20.35
CA CYS A 360 -6.35 -14.22 19.60
C CYS A 360 -7.48 -13.64 18.75
N CYS A 361 -8.16 -12.62 19.28
CA CYS A 361 -9.58 -12.47 19.02
C CYS A 361 -9.97 -11.05 18.62
N TYR A 362 -9.22 -10.05 19.06
CA TYR A 362 -9.49 -8.64 18.80
C TYR A 362 -8.24 -7.92 18.32
N GLU A 363 -8.42 -6.87 17.54
CA GLU A 363 -7.39 -5.92 17.13
C GLU A 363 -7.87 -4.49 17.39
N SER A 364 -6.94 -3.57 17.64
CA SER A 364 -7.27 -2.16 17.89
C SER A 364 -7.87 -1.56 16.62
N ASP A 365 -8.95 -0.79 16.75
CA ASP A 365 -9.45 0.02 15.65
C ASP A 365 -8.43 1.13 15.32
N GLY A 366 -8.08 1.28 14.04
CA GLY A 366 -7.15 2.30 13.55
C GLY A 366 -7.70 3.72 13.61
N GLN A 367 -9.01 3.92 13.75
CA GLN A 367 -9.66 5.24 13.86
C GLN A 367 -10.05 5.60 15.31
N CYS A 368 -10.05 4.63 16.23
CA CYS A 368 -10.37 4.81 17.64
C CYS A 368 -9.45 3.97 18.54
N TYR A 369 -8.29 4.52 18.90
CA TYR A 369 -7.34 3.83 19.78
C TYR A 369 -6.68 4.77 20.78
N ARG A 370 -6.20 4.19 21.88
CA ARG A 370 -5.60 4.97 22.95
C ARG A 370 -4.26 5.59 22.52
N ASN A 371 -4.05 6.84 22.91
CA ASN A 371 -2.87 7.63 22.56
C ASN A 371 -2.76 7.94 21.05
N ASN A 372 -3.85 7.80 20.29
CA ASN A 372 -3.91 8.35 18.96
C ASN A 372 -3.63 9.86 19.03
N PRO A 373 -2.57 10.37 18.37
CA PRO A 373 -2.23 11.79 18.42
C PRO A 373 -3.24 12.66 17.65
N ASN A 374 -4.13 12.04 16.87
CA ASN A 374 -5.20 12.72 16.16
C ASN A 374 -6.26 13.20 17.16
N SER A 375 -6.60 14.49 17.14
CA SER A 375 -7.67 15.03 18.00
C SER A 375 -9.06 14.47 17.64
N ASN A 376 -9.21 13.85 16.47
CA ASN A 376 -10.44 13.21 16.01
C ASN A 376 -10.44 11.70 16.26
N ASN A 377 -9.63 11.23 17.20
CA ASN A 377 -9.72 9.87 17.67
C ASN A 377 -11.16 9.54 18.09
N CYS A 378 -11.68 8.40 17.63
CA CYS A 378 -13.03 7.93 17.94
C CYS A 378 -14.15 8.86 17.45
N TRP A 379 -13.95 9.64 16.38
CA TRP A 379 -14.96 10.59 15.89
C TRP A 379 -16.30 9.95 15.48
N LEU A 380 -16.29 8.69 15.01
CA LEU A 380 -17.52 7.91 14.75
C LEU A 380 -18.24 7.53 16.05
N HIS A 381 -17.52 7.43 17.16
CA HIS A 381 -17.99 6.87 18.43
C HIS A 381 -18.08 7.94 19.53
N GLN A 382 -18.72 9.07 19.22
CA GLN A 382 -18.93 10.17 20.15
C GLN A 382 -20.35 10.20 20.70
N ALA A 383 -20.50 10.53 21.99
CA ALA A 383 -21.80 10.76 22.61
C ALA A 383 -22.52 11.96 21.98
N ARG A 384 -23.83 11.82 21.77
CA ARG A 384 -24.64 12.94 21.28
C ARG A 384 -24.80 14.03 22.35
N PRO A 385 -24.64 15.32 21.99
CA PRO A 385 -24.91 16.41 22.92
C PRO A 385 -26.32 16.33 23.50
N GLY A 386 -26.46 16.51 24.81
CA GLY A 386 -27.75 16.47 25.51
C GLY A 386 -28.36 15.09 25.72
N HIS A 387 -27.66 14.00 25.37
CA HIS A 387 -28.10 12.62 25.59
C HIS A 387 -27.26 11.95 26.69
N ASN A 388 -27.85 10.99 27.43
CA ASN A 388 -27.16 10.24 28.48
C ASN A 388 -26.35 9.08 27.89
N GLU A 389 -25.29 9.42 27.15
CA GLU A 389 -24.43 8.53 26.38
C GLU A 389 -22.96 8.79 26.71
N ASN A 390 -22.13 7.75 26.64
CA ASN A 390 -20.67 7.87 26.82
C ASN A 390 -20.00 7.93 25.45
N SER A 391 -18.95 8.76 25.31
CA SER A 391 -18.05 8.70 24.15
C SER A 391 -17.03 7.59 24.34
N ALA A 392 -16.68 6.92 23.24
CA ALA A 392 -15.56 6.00 23.22
C ALA A 392 -14.23 6.75 23.26
N VAL A 393 -13.23 6.15 23.90
CA VAL A 393 -11.83 6.59 23.82
C VAL A 393 -10.94 5.58 23.09
N GLU A 394 -11.45 4.37 22.91
CA GLU A 394 -10.73 3.23 22.33
C GLU A 394 -11.74 2.14 21.92
N CYS A 395 -11.61 1.61 20.72
CA CYS A 395 -12.41 0.52 20.19
C CYS A 395 -11.54 -0.63 19.69
N TYR A 396 -12.12 -1.82 19.67
CA TYR A 396 -11.49 -3.05 19.23
C TYR A 396 -12.41 -3.79 18.27
N VAL A 397 -11.90 -4.22 17.13
CA VAL A 397 -12.65 -5.00 16.14
C VAL A 397 -12.26 -6.48 16.20
N SER A 398 -13.18 -7.37 15.86
CA SER A 398 -12.92 -8.82 15.88
C SER A 398 -11.89 -9.21 14.83
N LYS A 399 -10.97 -10.12 15.20
CA LYS A 399 -9.95 -10.72 14.32
C LYS A 399 -10.46 -11.83 13.41
N SER A 400 -11.71 -12.23 13.58
CA SER A 400 -12.39 -13.22 12.75
C SER A 400 -13.78 -12.71 12.39
N SER A 401 -14.32 -13.23 11.29
CA SER A 401 -15.73 -13.08 10.94
C SER A 401 -16.47 -14.39 11.18
N ASN A 402 -17.78 -14.33 11.33
CA ASN A 402 -18.60 -15.54 11.29
C ASN A 402 -18.80 -16.04 9.84
N ILE A 403 -19.64 -17.07 9.67
CA ILE A 403 -19.96 -17.67 8.36
C ILE A 403 -20.65 -16.70 7.37
N HIS A 404 -21.16 -15.57 7.87
CA HIS A 404 -21.83 -14.55 7.06
C HIS A 404 -20.92 -13.37 6.72
N GLY A 405 -19.65 -13.39 7.15
CA GLY A 405 -18.71 -12.29 6.97
C GLY A 405 -18.84 -11.18 8.04
N ALA A 406 -19.74 -11.34 9.00
CA ALA A 406 -20.01 -10.35 10.04
C ALA A 406 -18.92 -10.33 11.11
N GLY A 407 -18.72 -9.15 11.71
CA GLY A 407 -17.74 -8.89 12.75
C GLY A 407 -18.35 -8.18 13.94
N THR A 408 -17.52 -7.89 14.94
CA THR A 408 -17.91 -7.14 16.13
C THR A 408 -16.94 -6.01 16.36
N GLU A 409 -17.47 -4.82 16.65
CA GLU A 409 -16.73 -3.69 17.19
C GLU A 409 -17.12 -3.46 18.66
N CYS A 410 -16.11 -3.33 19.52
CA CYS A 410 -16.25 -3.16 20.95
C CYS A 410 -15.61 -1.85 21.39
N CYS A 411 -16.42 -0.88 21.81
CA CYS A 411 -15.96 0.44 22.22
C CYS A 411 -16.04 0.64 23.73
N TYR A 412 -14.99 1.27 24.28
CA TYR A 412 -14.82 1.46 25.71
C TYR A 412 -14.77 2.94 26.07
N ASP A 413 -15.42 3.30 27.17
CA ASP A 413 -15.39 4.65 27.70
C ASP A 413 -14.08 4.96 28.44
N PHE A 414 -13.97 6.18 28.97
CA PHE A 414 -12.77 6.65 29.68
C PHE A 414 -12.43 5.79 30.92
N GLU A 415 -13.42 5.18 31.56
CA GLU A 415 -13.24 4.27 32.71
C GLU A 415 -12.83 2.85 32.26
N GLY A 416 -12.81 2.60 30.94
CA GLY A 416 -12.48 1.33 30.34
C GLY A 416 -13.62 0.32 30.42
N GLN A 417 -14.87 0.78 30.60
CA GLN A 417 -16.07 -0.06 30.59
C GLN A 417 -16.65 -0.14 29.18
N LEU A 418 -17.20 -1.29 28.84
CA LEU A 418 -17.87 -1.49 27.55
C LEU A 418 -19.11 -0.59 27.43
N ILE A 419 -19.16 0.21 26.37
CA ILE A 419 -20.33 1.01 26.03
C ILE A 419 -21.31 0.12 25.27
N THR A 420 -22.56 0.05 25.74
CA THR A 420 -23.58 -0.90 25.24
C THR A 420 -24.82 -0.23 24.65
N ARG A 421 -24.82 1.11 24.55
CA ARG A 421 -25.91 1.91 24.01
C ARG A 421 -25.42 3.27 23.53
N GLY A 422 -26.21 3.90 22.67
CA GLY A 422 -25.89 5.22 22.13
C GLY A 422 -24.82 5.18 21.05
N THR A 423 -24.48 6.33 20.51
CA THR A 423 -23.54 6.47 19.38
C THR A 423 -22.08 6.27 19.75
N GLY A 424 -21.73 6.21 21.03
CA GLY A 424 -20.39 5.81 21.46
C GLY A 424 -20.18 4.29 21.58
N ALA A 425 -21.23 3.48 21.39
CA ALA A 425 -21.11 2.04 21.41
C ALA A 425 -20.66 1.52 20.05
N GLY A 426 -19.78 0.51 20.06
CA GLY A 426 -19.47 -0.27 18.87
C GLY A 426 -20.64 -1.21 18.52
N THR A 427 -20.69 -1.65 17.27
CA THR A 427 -21.83 -2.41 16.72
C THR A 427 -21.49 -3.85 16.35
N ASP A 428 -22.53 -4.67 16.22
CA ASP A 428 -22.48 -5.82 15.31
C ASP A 428 -22.40 -5.28 13.88
N ASP A 429 -21.28 -5.56 13.20
CA ASP A 429 -21.05 -5.10 11.83
C ASP A 429 -21.40 -6.23 10.86
N ARG A 430 -22.15 -5.91 9.81
CA ARG A 430 -22.53 -6.88 8.79
C ARG A 430 -21.33 -7.43 8.05
N TYR A 431 -20.29 -6.61 7.88
CA TYR A 431 -19.05 -6.99 7.26
C TYR A 431 -17.87 -6.59 8.14
N ARG A 432 -16.96 -7.53 8.37
CA ARG A 432 -15.73 -7.26 9.12
C ARG A 432 -14.79 -6.34 8.30
N PRO A 433 -14.30 -5.22 8.87
CA PRO A 433 -13.47 -4.26 8.14
C PRO A 433 -12.17 -4.84 7.58
N ALA A 434 -11.46 -5.70 8.32
CA ALA A 434 -10.17 -6.24 7.86
C ALA A 434 -10.28 -7.33 6.76
N VAL A 435 -11.48 -7.85 6.49
CA VAL A 435 -11.70 -8.90 5.47
C VAL A 435 -12.51 -8.37 4.30
N LEU A 436 -13.53 -7.55 4.59
CA LEU A 436 -14.47 -7.00 3.61
C LEU A 436 -14.58 -5.47 3.80
N PRO A 437 -13.47 -4.71 3.63
CA PRO A 437 -13.39 -3.28 3.94
C PRO A 437 -14.32 -2.42 3.08
N VAL A 438 -14.50 -2.80 1.80
CA VAL A 438 -15.40 -2.10 0.88
C VAL A 438 -16.84 -2.28 1.35
N GLN A 439 -17.27 -3.52 1.56
CA GLN A 439 -18.62 -3.80 2.02
C GLN A 439 -18.88 -3.17 3.39
N HIS A 440 -17.93 -3.28 4.32
CA HIS A 440 -18.03 -2.62 5.62
C HIS A 440 -18.24 -1.10 5.48
N PHE A 441 -17.48 -0.43 4.64
CA PHE A 441 -17.68 1.00 4.40
C PHE A 441 -19.09 1.30 3.87
N PHE A 442 -19.58 0.59 2.85
CA PHE A 442 -20.86 0.90 2.20
C PHE A 442 -22.10 0.41 2.96
N GLU A 443 -21.97 -0.65 3.77
CA GLU A 443 -23.10 -1.34 4.41
C GLU A 443 -23.14 -1.15 5.93
N ASP A 444 -22.04 -0.69 6.54
CA ASP A 444 -21.94 -0.39 7.97
C ASP A 444 -21.59 1.09 8.19
N THR A 445 -20.44 1.56 7.70
CA THR A 445 -19.95 2.91 8.03
C THR A 445 -20.74 4.06 7.37
N LEU A 446 -20.98 4.00 6.06
CA LEU A 446 -21.69 5.05 5.32
C LEU A 446 -23.15 5.19 5.80
N PRO A 447 -23.90 4.10 6.03
CA PRO A 447 -25.22 4.19 6.65
C PRO A 447 -25.18 4.76 8.07
N TYR A 448 -24.16 4.42 8.88
CA TYR A 448 -23.99 5.06 10.19
C TYR A 448 -23.82 6.57 10.08
N LEU A 449 -22.98 7.03 9.14
CA LEU A 449 -22.80 8.45 8.86
C LEU A 449 -24.12 9.12 8.45
N GLN A 450 -24.88 8.50 7.56
CA GLN A 450 -26.17 9.02 7.09
C GLN A 450 -27.21 9.05 8.21
N CYS A 451 -27.40 7.95 8.92
CA CYS A 451 -28.45 7.76 9.91
C CYS A 451 -28.17 8.45 11.25
N CYS A 452 -26.93 8.39 11.75
CA CYS A 452 -26.58 8.83 13.11
C CYS A 452 -25.84 10.17 13.17
N MET A 453 -24.98 10.47 12.18
CA MET A 453 -24.11 11.65 12.23
C MET A 453 -24.63 12.83 11.41
N ILE A 454 -25.22 12.57 10.23
CA ILE A 454 -25.64 13.61 9.28
C ILE A 454 -27.15 13.92 9.42
N SER A 455 -27.99 12.91 9.63
CA SER A 455 -29.43 13.13 9.79
C SER A 455 -29.76 13.93 11.05
N THR A 456 -30.63 14.92 10.90
CA THR A 456 -31.20 15.68 12.02
C THR A 456 -32.36 14.96 12.71
N ASN A 457 -32.84 13.83 12.14
CA ASN A 457 -33.91 13.03 12.73
C ASN A 457 -33.32 11.91 13.59
N VAL A 458 -33.46 12.05 14.91
CA VAL A 458 -32.94 11.10 15.92
C VAL A 458 -33.43 9.66 15.70
N GLU A 459 -34.61 9.45 15.12
CA GLU A 459 -35.14 8.11 14.84
C GLU A 459 -34.37 7.37 13.74
N MET A 460 -33.65 8.08 12.87
CA MET A 460 -32.81 7.45 11.85
C MET A 460 -31.67 6.69 12.51
N CYS A 461 -31.07 7.25 13.55
CA CYS A 461 -30.03 6.54 14.30
C CYS A 461 -30.59 5.32 15.04
N ASN A 462 -31.79 5.41 15.61
CA ASN A 462 -32.47 4.25 16.20
C ASN A 462 -32.71 3.15 15.15
N THR A 463 -33.06 3.53 13.92
CA THR A 463 -33.23 2.60 12.80
C THR A 463 -31.91 1.91 12.44
N TYR A 464 -30.81 2.64 12.37
CA TYR A 464 -29.48 2.05 12.19
C TYR A 464 -29.13 1.07 13.32
N MET A 465 -29.29 1.50 14.58
CA MET A 465 -28.98 0.70 15.76
C MET A 465 -29.91 -0.52 15.92
N TYR A 466 -31.05 -0.56 15.24
CA TYR A 466 -31.86 -1.79 15.14
C TYR A 466 -31.18 -2.81 14.23
N TYR A 467 -30.76 -2.39 13.03
CA TYR A 467 -30.13 -3.28 12.04
C TYR A 467 -28.64 -3.53 12.28
N ARG A 468 -27.98 -2.73 13.12
CA ARG A 468 -26.59 -2.86 13.57
C ARG A 468 -26.56 -2.67 15.09
N PRO A 469 -27.03 -3.66 15.87
CA PRO A 469 -27.22 -3.50 17.30
C PRO A 469 -25.89 -3.34 18.05
N PRO A 470 -25.85 -2.47 19.08
CA PRO A 470 -24.73 -2.44 20.01
C PRO A 470 -24.50 -3.81 20.66
N ARG A 471 -23.26 -4.30 20.58
CA ARG A 471 -22.91 -5.62 21.13
C ARG A 471 -22.97 -5.60 22.65
N ARG A 472 -23.68 -6.55 23.25
CA ARG A 472 -23.59 -6.80 24.69
C ARG A 472 -22.32 -7.58 25.02
N GLY A 473 -21.69 -7.22 26.13
CA GLY A 473 -20.48 -7.90 26.56
C GLY A 473 -20.73 -9.25 27.23
N SER A 474 -19.69 -10.07 27.29
CA SER A 474 -19.65 -11.32 28.05
C SER A 474 -18.34 -11.43 28.81
N ASN A 475 -18.39 -12.05 30.00
CA ASN A 475 -17.21 -12.40 30.78
C ASN A 475 -16.58 -13.74 30.37
N THR A 476 -17.17 -14.45 29.41
CA THR A 476 -16.60 -15.70 28.90
C THR A 476 -15.34 -15.40 28.09
N MET A 477 -14.18 -15.85 28.57
CA MET A 477 -12.99 -15.94 27.72
C MET A 477 -13.36 -16.76 26.48
N GLY A 478 -13.16 -16.21 25.29
CA GLY A 478 -13.54 -16.86 24.04
C GLY A 478 -13.10 -18.31 24.03
N GLN A 479 -14.05 -19.23 23.85
CA GLN A 479 -13.74 -20.64 23.78
C GLN A 479 -13.19 -20.93 22.38
N SER A 480 -11.94 -21.41 22.36
CA SER A 480 -11.25 -21.99 21.20
C SER A 480 -10.89 -21.03 20.07
N GLY A 481 -9.58 -20.76 19.93
CA GLY A 481 -9.01 -20.30 18.66
C GLY A 481 -8.78 -21.49 17.74
N GLY A 482 -9.44 -21.54 16.60
CA GLY A 482 -9.16 -22.50 15.54
C GLY A 482 -8.34 -21.84 14.45
N THR A 483 -7.21 -22.43 14.06
CA THR A 483 -6.53 -22.12 12.80
C THR A 483 -7.10 -23.03 11.72
N TRP A 484 -7.50 -22.47 10.58
CA TRP A 484 -7.92 -23.26 9.40
C TRP A 484 -6.82 -23.19 8.34
N GLY A 485 -6.39 -24.36 7.86
CA GLY A 485 -5.33 -24.55 6.88
C GLY A 485 -4.30 -25.58 7.35
N ASP A 486 -3.77 -26.37 6.43
CA ASP A 486 -2.60 -27.21 6.71
C ASP A 486 -1.40 -26.26 6.87
N PRO A 487 -0.70 -26.25 8.02
CA PRO A 487 0.43 -25.35 8.17
C PRO A 487 1.52 -25.75 7.19
N HIS A 488 1.76 -24.87 6.23
CA HIS A 488 2.90 -24.90 5.35
C HIS A 488 3.95 -23.96 5.91
N PHE A 489 5.19 -24.43 6.04
CA PHE A 489 6.30 -23.57 6.39
C PHE A 489 7.39 -23.73 5.35
N ILE A 490 8.01 -22.61 5.01
CA ILE A 490 9.14 -22.55 4.08
C ILE A 490 10.36 -22.20 4.92
N THR A 491 11.41 -23.01 4.85
CA THR A 491 12.70 -22.72 5.48
C THR A 491 13.39 -21.55 4.79
N LEU A 492 14.37 -20.92 5.45
CA LEU A 492 15.09 -19.76 4.89
C LEU A 492 15.83 -20.06 3.56
N ASP A 493 16.01 -21.34 3.23
CA ASP A 493 16.57 -21.82 1.95
C ASP A 493 15.50 -22.07 0.87
N GLY A 494 14.25 -21.69 1.11
CA GLY A 494 13.15 -21.84 0.14
C GLY A 494 12.49 -23.22 0.12
N THR A 495 12.89 -24.16 0.98
CA THR A 495 12.29 -25.50 1.00
C THR A 495 10.91 -25.50 1.66
N SER A 496 9.88 -25.96 0.94
CA SER A 496 8.50 -26.02 1.44
C SER A 496 8.21 -27.33 2.16
N TYR A 497 7.65 -27.25 3.37
CA TYR A 497 7.20 -28.37 4.17
C TYR A 497 5.70 -28.29 4.42
N THR A 498 5.04 -29.45 4.45
CA THR A 498 3.65 -29.58 4.91
C THR A 498 3.65 -30.28 6.26
N PHE A 499 3.11 -29.61 7.27
CA PHE A 499 2.95 -30.18 8.60
C PHE A 499 1.63 -30.95 8.70
N ASN A 500 1.69 -32.28 8.67
CA ASN A 500 0.54 -33.17 8.82
C ASN A 500 0.35 -33.58 10.29
N GLY A 501 -0.05 -32.64 11.16
CA GLY A 501 -0.20 -32.91 12.59
C GLY A 501 -1.63 -33.27 13.01
N TYR A 502 -1.85 -34.49 13.51
CA TYR A 502 -3.07 -34.85 14.27
C TYR A 502 -2.76 -34.72 15.77
N GLY A 503 -3.29 -33.70 16.46
CA GLY A 503 -3.03 -33.47 17.90
C GLY A 503 -2.65 -32.02 18.25
N GLU A 504 -2.22 -31.78 19.49
CA GLU A 504 -1.73 -30.49 19.97
C GLU A 504 -0.20 -30.38 19.85
N TYR A 505 0.30 -29.24 19.36
CA TYR A 505 1.72 -29.01 19.11
C TYR A 505 2.16 -27.62 19.58
N THR A 506 3.39 -27.50 20.07
CA THR A 506 4.03 -26.21 20.36
C THR A 506 4.98 -25.86 19.21
N TYR A 507 4.68 -24.79 18.47
CA TYR A 507 5.43 -24.39 17.27
C TYR A 507 6.79 -23.75 17.59
N LEU A 508 6.87 -22.96 18.66
CA LEU A 508 8.12 -22.34 19.12
C LEU A 508 8.06 -22.13 20.63
N ALA A 509 9.00 -22.72 21.36
CA ALA A 509 9.21 -22.46 22.78
C ALA A 509 10.54 -21.72 22.94
N ILE A 510 10.49 -20.42 23.22
CA ILE A 510 11.68 -19.62 23.50
C ILE A 510 11.91 -19.66 25.01
N SER A 511 12.92 -20.41 25.47
CA SER A 511 13.41 -20.25 26.84
C SER A 511 14.48 -19.16 26.85
N THR A 512 14.24 -18.09 27.59
CA THR A 512 15.30 -17.14 27.96
C THR A 512 16.03 -17.73 29.17
N LEU A 513 17.36 -17.83 29.07
CA LEU A 513 18.24 -18.18 30.20
C LEU A 513 18.48 -16.95 31.08
#